data_AF-A0A926C3I6-F1
#
_entry.id   AF-A0A926C3I6-F1
#
_cell.length_a   1.000
_cell.length_b   1.000
_cell.length_c   1.000
_cell.angle_alpha   90.00
_cell.angle_beta   90.00
_cell.angle_gamma   90.00
#
_symmetry.space_group_name_H-M   'P 1'
#
loop_
_entity.id
_entity.type
_entity.pdbx_description
1 polymer ?
#
loop_
_entity_poly.entity_id
_entity_poly.type
_entity_poly.pdbx_seq_one_letter_code
_entity_poly.pdbx_strand_id
1 'polypeptide(L)'
;FRPYNLAFSGYGPQQMLARFQHDSLRRFVTQPTGAAYYVFIPDHVNRVIQSLTNYGYNRGNAPYFYLDGSDSLRYGGLFQEGRKTRNAVYEVLSRSNVLKLFKIGYPFQLSPVDYQLTAEVLAASARAYERQFGNDQFYVVLYPGTPLLPDLVARLKARNVKILDYSRLFDPFQKGYSIPDDEHPTPLANRVLVAQLVKDLPRLSDPTLADSTSVDTQKTN
;
A
#
# COMPACT_ATOMS: atom_id res chain seq x y z
N PHE A 1 17.17 12.55 -11.34
CA PHE A 1 16.30 11.36 -11.28
C PHE A 1 15.20 11.45 -12.32
N ARG A 2 14.73 10.32 -12.87
CA ARG A 2 13.58 10.29 -13.78
C ARG A 2 12.40 9.63 -13.05
N PRO A 3 11.44 10.41 -12.51
CA PRO A 3 10.31 9.86 -11.77
C PRO A 3 9.28 9.23 -12.72
N TYR A 4 8.66 8.13 -12.28
CA TYR A 4 7.54 7.49 -12.94
C TYR A 4 6.39 7.34 -11.95
N ASN A 5 5.26 7.99 -12.22
CA ASN A 5 4.05 7.76 -11.43
C ASN A 5 3.26 6.59 -12.03
N LEU A 6 3.16 5.50 -11.27
CA LEU A 6 2.45 4.28 -11.67
C LEU A 6 1.15 4.08 -10.87
N ALA A 7 0.81 5.02 -9.99
CA ALA A 7 -0.41 4.99 -9.22
C ALA A 7 -1.62 5.27 -10.12
N PHE A 8 -2.76 4.69 -9.74
CA PHE A 8 -4.04 4.91 -10.39
C PHE A 8 -5.12 5.03 -9.31
N SER A 9 -6.14 5.86 -9.55
CA SER A 9 -7.18 6.11 -8.57
C SER A 9 -7.90 4.81 -8.19
N GLY A 10 -8.12 4.60 -6.89
CA GLY A 10 -8.76 3.39 -6.36
C GLY A 10 -7.92 2.11 -6.40
N TYR A 11 -6.66 2.15 -6.87
CA TYR A 11 -5.77 0.98 -6.86
C TYR A 11 -5.15 0.75 -5.47
N GLY A 12 -4.80 -0.49 -5.19
CA GLY A 12 -4.13 -0.92 -3.97
C GLY A 12 -2.97 -1.88 -4.25
N PRO A 13 -2.45 -2.54 -3.20
CA PRO A 13 -1.29 -3.41 -3.29
C PRO A 13 -1.48 -4.56 -4.29
N GLN A 14 -2.70 -5.08 -4.40
CA GLN A 14 -3.04 -6.18 -5.28
C GLN A 14 -2.94 -5.81 -6.77
N GLN A 15 -3.30 -4.58 -7.15
CA GLN A 15 -3.11 -4.09 -8.53
C GLN A 15 -1.64 -3.87 -8.84
N MET A 16 -0.86 -3.36 -7.88
CA MET A 16 0.60 -3.25 -8.03
C MET A 16 1.23 -4.64 -8.27
N LEU A 17 0.90 -5.62 -7.44
CA LEU A 17 1.42 -6.99 -7.60
C LEU A 17 1.05 -7.58 -8.95
N ALA A 18 -0.24 -7.50 -9.34
CA ALA A 18 -0.70 -7.99 -10.63
C ALA A 18 0.04 -7.31 -11.79
N ARG A 19 0.28 -6.00 -11.70
CA ARG A 19 1.07 -5.28 -12.70
C ARG A 19 2.50 -5.80 -12.80
N PHE A 20 3.18 -6.05 -11.68
CA PHE A 20 4.51 -6.67 -11.70
C PHE A 20 4.52 -8.12 -12.23
N GLN A 21 3.42 -8.85 -12.09
CA GLN A 21 3.33 -10.25 -12.54
C GLN A 21 2.99 -10.37 -14.03
N HIS A 22 2.21 -9.44 -14.57
CA HIS A 22 1.70 -9.50 -15.95
C HIS A 22 2.42 -8.56 -16.92
N ASP A 23 3.04 -7.49 -16.44
CA ASP A 23 3.78 -6.54 -17.25
C ASP A 23 5.24 -6.44 -16.81
N SER A 24 6.15 -6.37 -17.79
CA SER A 24 7.52 -5.94 -17.53
C SER A 24 7.58 -4.41 -17.53
N LEU A 25 7.78 -3.81 -16.36
CA LEU A 25 7.93 -2.35 -16.24
C LEU A 25 9.20 -1.86 -16.94
N ARG A 26 10.18 -2.76 -17.16
CA ARG A 26 11.41 -2.48 -17.93
C ARG A 26 11.13 -2.00 -19.35
N ARG A 27 9.94 -2.26 -19.91
CA ARG A 27 9.56 -1.76 -21.24
C ARG A 27 9.52 -0.22 -21.34
N PHE A 28 9.33 0.48 -20.21
CA PHE A 28 9.27 1.96 -20.18
C PHE A 28 10.11 2.60 -19.06
N VAL A 29 10.46 1.84 -18.01
CA VAL A 29 11.48 2.25 -17.02
C VAL A 29 12.84 1.72 -17.46
N THR A 30 13.53 2.51 -18.26
CA THR A 30 14.76 2.10 -18.94
C THR A 30 16.03 2.38 -18.12
N GLN A 31 15.93 3.07 -16.98
CA GLN A 31 17.10 3.38 -16.17
C GLN A 31 17.64 2.10 -15.52
N PRO A 32 18.96 1.87 -15.54
CA PRO A 32 19.55 0.64 -15.03
C PRO A 32 19.35 0.49 -13.52
N THR A 33 19.41 1.61 -12.79
CA THR A 33 19.25 1.71 -11.34
C THR A 33 18.09 2.63 -10.97
N GLY A 34 17.49 2.37 -9.81
CA GLY A 34 16.37 3.14 -9.28
C GLY A 34 15.83 2.51 -8.01
N ALA A 35 14.80 3.15 -7.45
CA ALA A 35 14.04 2.65 -6.31
C ALA A 35 12.55 2.77 -6.60
N ALA A 36 11.76 1.84 -6.06
CA ALA A 36 10.31 1.87 -6.08
C ALA A 36 9.76 2.24 -4.69
N TYR A 37 8.79 3.13 -4.67
CA TYR A 37 8.11 3.58 -3.44
C TYR A 37 6.62 3.27 -3.55
N TYR A 38 6.11 2.45 -2.65
CA TYR A 38 4.68 2.23 -2.49
C TYR A 38 4.17 3.02 -1.29
N VAL A 39 3.45 4.12 -1.55
CA VAL A 39 2.84 4.94 -0.50
C VAL A 39 1.64 4.18 0.07
N PHE A 40 1.71 3.84 1.34
CA PHE A 40 0.74 3.03 2.06
C PHE A 40 -0.10 3.86 3.02
N ILE A 41 -1.42 3.64 2.99
CA ILE A 41 -2.41 4.11 3.97
C ILE A 41 -3.24 2.91 4.45
N PRO A 42 -3.87 2.95 5.64
CA PRO A 42 -4.62 1.82 6.18
C PRO A 42 -5.71 1.26 5.27
N ASP A 43 -6.38 2.11 4.48
CA ASP A 43 -7.43 1.70 3.53
C ASP A 43 -6.90 0.71 2.46
N HIS A 44 -5.60 0.65 2.24
CA HIS A 44 -5.00 -0.34 1.34
C HIS A 44 -5.21 -1.79 1.82
N VAL A 45 -5.40 -2.04 3.12
CA VAL A 45 -5.80 -3.38 3.60
C VAL A 45 -7.20 -3.73 3.10
N ASN A 46 -8.16 -2.79 3.22
CA ASN A 46 -9.52 -2.95 2.71
C ASN A 46 -9.54 -3.22 1.20
N ARG A 47 -8.64 -2.56 0.45
CA ARG A 47 -8.47 -2.81 -0.98
C ARG A 47 -7.99 -4.23 -1.25
N VAL A 48 -6.96 -4.72 -0.56
CA VAL A 48 -6.43 -6.08 -0.76
C VAL A 48 -7.53 -7.13 -0.53
N ILE A 49 -8.30 -6.99 0.54
CA ILE A 49 -9.34 -7.96 0.88
C ILE A 49 -10.65 -7.77 0.10
N GLN A 50 -10.72 -6.73 -0.73
CA GLN A 50 -11.93 -6.22 -1.37
C GLN A 50 -13.08 -6.12 -0.37
N SER A 51 -13.00 -5.15 0.54
CA SER A 51 -14.12 -4.82 1.41
C SER A 51 -15.37 -4.45 0.61
N LEU A 52 -16.54 -4.45 1.24
CA LEU A 52 -17.80 -4.05 0.63
C LEU A 52 -17.72 -2.65 0.00
N THR A 53 -17.03 -1.71 0.65
CA THR A 53 -16.85 -0.35 0.13
C THR A 53 -16.06 -0.36 -1.18
N ASN A 54 -14.98 -1.15 -1.24
CA ASN A 54 -14.16 -1.28 -2.45
C ASN A 54 -14.88 -2.06 -3.56
N TYR A 55 -15.62 -3.12 -3.21
CA TYR A 55 -16.50 -3.82 -4.13
C TYR A 55 -17.58 -2.89 -4.70
N GLY A 56 -18.16 -2.01 -3.88
CA GLY A 56 -19.12 -1.01 -4.36
C GLY A 56 -18.54 -0.09 -5.42
N TYR A 57 -17.24 0.24 -5.31
CA TYR A 57 -16.52 1.10 -6.26
C TYR A 57 -16.13 0.38 -7.56
N ASN A 58 -15.57 -0.83 -7.47
CA ASN A 58 -15.01 -1.54 -8.65
C ASN A 58 -15.83 -2.74 -9.12
N ARG A 59 -16.93 -3.08 -8.44
CA ARG A 59 -17.79 -4.26 -8.69
C ARG A 59 -17.04 -5.60 -8.71
N GLY A 60 -15.95 -5.71 -7.94
CA GLY A 60 -15.09 -6.89 -7.91
C GLY A 60 -14.18 -7.02 -9.13
N ASN A 61 -14.10 -6.00 -10.00
CA ASN A 61 -13.14 -5.94 -11.09
C ASN A 61 -11.75 -5.51 -10.58
N ALA A 62 -11.15 -6.37 -9.78
CA ALA A 62 -9.82 -6.16 -9.26
C ALA A 62 -9.12 -7.51 -9.01
N PRO A 63 -7.78 -7.55 -9.09
CA PRO A 63 -7.01 -8.77 -8.86
C PRO A 63 -7.32 -9.38 -7.50
N TYR A 64 -7.58 -10.68 -7.49
CA TYR A 64 -7.86 -11.43 -6.29
C TYR A 64 -6.67 -12.30 -5.91
N PHE A 65 -6.11 -12.02 -4.73
CA PHE A 65 -5.10 -12.85 -4.10
C PHE A 65 -5.63 -13.44 -2.79
N TYR A 66 -5.18 -14.64 -2.47
CA TYR A 66 -5.53 -15.32 -1.22
C TYR A 66 -4.39 -16.21 -0.75
N LEU A 67 -4.41 -16.58 0.52
CA LEU A 67 -3.50 -17.58 1.07
C LEU A 67 -4.17 -18.95 0.97
N ASP A 68 -3.45 -19.94 0.46
CA ASP A 68 -3.92 -21.33 0.47
C ASP A 68 -3.70 -21.99 1.85
N GLY A 69 -4.04 -23.27 1.99
CA GLY A 69 -3.88 -24.01 3.25
C GLY A 69 -2.44 -24.18 3.74
N SER A 70 -1.44 -23.74 2.96
CA SER A 70 -0.02 -23.71 3.31
C SER A 70 0.50 -22.28 3.52
N ASP A 71 -0.40 -21.30 3.70
CA ASP A 71 -0.09 -19.88 3.79
C ASP A 71 0.64 -19.30 2.56
N SER A 72 0.56 -20.00 1.42
CA SER A 72 1.17 -19.55 0.18
C SER A 72 0.23 -18.62 -0.58
N LEU A 73 0.75 -17.49 -1.04
CA LEU A 73 -0.02 -16.51 -1.83
C LEU A 73 -0.36 -17.06 -3.22
N ARG A 74 -1.64 -17.09 -3.56
CA ARG A 74 -2.18 -17.52 -4.86
C ARG A 74 -2.94 -16.39 -5.55
N TYR A 75 -2.86 -16.37 -6.87
CA TYR A 75 -3.68 -15.52 -7.73
C TYR A 75 -4.93 -16.29 -8.17
N GLY A 76 -6.10 -15.72 -7.91
CA GLY A 76 -7.40 -16.32 -8.19
C GLY A 76 -8.19 -15.62 -9.30
N GLY A 77 -7.52 -14.90 -10.20
CA GLY A 77 -8.19 -14.12 -11.25
C GLY A 77 -8.78 -12.81 -10.72
N LEU A 78 -9.96 -12.44 -11.22
CA LEU A 78 -10.69 -11.29 -10.70
C LEU A 78 -11.49 -11.69 -9.44
N PHE A 79 -11.67 -10.74 -8.51
CA PHE A 79 -12.43 -10.97 -7.28
C PHE A 79 -13.89 -11.40 -7.55
N GLN A 80 -14.50 -10.80 -8.58
CA GLN A 80 -15.86 -11.17 -9.00
C GLN A 80 -15.98 -12.65 -9.43
N GLU A 81 -14.90 -13.24 -9.95
CA GLU A 81 -14.85 -14.63 -10.43
C GLU A 81 -14.50 -15.61 -9.29
N GLY A 82 -13.52 -15.24 -8.47
CA GLY A 82 -12.96 -16.10 -7.41
C GLY A 82 -13.80 -16.20 -6.13
N ARG A 83 -14.78 -15.31 -5.90
CA ARG A 83 -15.59 -15.28 -4.67
C ARG A 83 -17.11 -15.12 -4.87
N LYS A 84 -17.70 -15.94 -5.72
CA LYS A 84 -19.14 -15.89 -6.07
C LYS A 84 -20.10 -15.75 -4.88
N THR A 85 -19.88 -16.51 -3.80
CA THR A 85 -20.73 -16.44 -2.59
C THR A 85 -20.62 -15.11 -1.85
N ARG A 86 -19.39 -14.61 -1.65
CA ARG A 86 -19.14 -13.29 -1.03
C ARG A 86 -19.69 -12.17 -1.90
N ASN A 87 -19.57 -12.29 -3.22
CA ASN A 87 -20.12 -11.30 -4.15
C ASN A 87 -21.64 -11.25 -4.07
N ALA A 88 -22.32 -12.40 -3.92
CA ALA A 88 -23.76 -12.43 -3.71
C ALA A 88 -24.16 -11.69 -2.41
N VAL A 89 -23.43 -11.92 -1.31
CA VAL A 89 -23.66 -11.17 -0.05
C VAL A 89 -23.43 -9.67 -0.26
N TYR A 90 -22.36 -9.28 -0.96
CA TYR A 90 -22.06 -7.88 -1.26
C TYR A 90 -23.12 -7.23 -2.14
N GLU A 91 -23.66 -7.95 -3.11
CA GLU A 91 -24.73 -7.47 -3.97
C GLU A 91 -26.00 -7.18 -3.16
N VAL A 92 -26.31 -8.00 -2.16
CA VAL A 92 -27.43 -7.75 -1.24
C VAL A 92 -27.13 -6.56 -0.32
N LEU A 93 -25.98 -6.55 0.35
CA LEU A 93 -25.61 -5.49 1.29
C LEU A 93 -25.47 -4.13 0.61
N SER A 94 -24.90 -4.08 -0.60
CA SER A 94 -24.74 -2.85 -1.38
C SER A 94 -26.06 -2.23 -1.85
N ARG A 95 -27.19 -2.94 -1.76
CA ARG A 95 -28.53 -2.37 -2.01
C ARG A 95 -29.13 -1.70 -0.77
N SER A 96 -28.57 -1.93 0.41
CA SER A 96 -29.06 -1.33 1.66
C SER A 96 -28.79 0.17 1.71
N ASN A 97 -29.86 0.97 1.75
CA ASN A 97 -29.75 2.42 1.94
C ASN A 97 -29.21 2.78 3.33
N VAL A 98 -29.40 1.92 4.34
CA VAL A 98 -28.83 2.09 5.68
C VAL A 98 -27.30 1.98 5.62
N LEU A 99 -26.76 0.94 4.99
CA LEU A 99 -25.31 0.78 4.89
C LEU A 99 -24.66 1.90 4.07
N LYS A 100 -25.33 2.38 3.01
CA LYS A 100 -24.88 3.55 2.23
C LYS A 100 -24.90 4.83 3.05
N LEU A 101 -25.98 5.10 3.77
CA LEU A 101 -26.17 6.31 4.57
C LEU A 101 -25.12 6.42 5.67
N PHE A 102 -24.85 5.32 6.37
CA PHE A 102 -23.88 5.28 7.47
C PHE A 102 -22.45 4.94 7.02
N LYS A 103 -22.20 4.78 5.71
CA LYS A 103 -20.90 4.41 5.12
C LYS A 103 -20.26 3.18 5.79
N ILE A 104 -21.07 2.22 6.20
CA ILE A 104 -20.61 1.04 6.95
C ILE A 104 -19.98 0.04 5.97
N GLY A 105 -18.67 -0.19 6.10
CA GLY A 105 -17.93 -1.19 5.34
C GLY A 105 -18.08 -2.61 5.92
N TYR A 106 -17.80 -3.64 5.11
CA TYR A 106 -17.71 -5.03 5.55
C TYR A 106 -16.43 -5.70 4.98
N PRO A 107 -15.63 -6.43 5.75
CA PRO A 107 -15.84 -6.78 7.17
C PRO A 107 -15.80 -5.54 8.08
N PHE A 108 -16.57 -5.56 9.16
CA PHE A 108 -16.68 -4.40 10.07
C PHE A 108 -15.39 -4.14 10.87
N GLN A 109 -14.52 -5.15 10.97
CA GLN A 109 -13.22 -5.09 11.60
C GLN A 109 -12.21 -5.89 10.78
N LEU A 110 -10.99 -5.39 10.69
CA LEU A 110 -9.86 -6.10 10.08
C LEU A 110 -9.30 -7.11 11.08
N SER A 111 -9.04 -8.32 10.59
CA SER A 111 -8.47 -9.43 11.35
C SER A 111 -6.96 -9.58 11.09
N PRO A 112 -6.23 -10.32 11.94
CA PRO A 112 -4.82 -10.66 11.69
C PRO A 112 -4.57 -11.33 10.33
N VAL A 113 -5.55 -12.08 9.81
CA VAL A 113 -5.46 -12.73 8.49
C VAL A 113 -5.46 -11.70 7.36
N ASP A 114 -6.18 -10.59 7.51
CA ASP A 114 -6.22 -9.51 6.51
C ASP A 114 -4.89 -8.77 6.42
N TYR A 115 -4.24 -8.54 7.57
CA TYR A 115 -2.89 -7.98 7.64
C TYR A 115 -1.85 -8.97 7.10
N GLN A 116 -1.98 -10.26 7.40
CA GLN A 116 -1.13 -11.31 6.83
C GLN A 116 -1.23 -11.34 5.31
N LEU A 117 -2.44 -11.36 4.73
CA LEU A 117 -2.62 -11.32 3.29
C LEU A 117 -2.00 -10.06 2.68
N THR A 118 -2.22 -8.90 3.29
CA THR A 118 -1.64 -7.63 2.82
C THR A 118 -0.12 -7.64 2.86
N ALA A 119 0.48 -8.15 3.94
CA ALA A 119 1.92 -8.29 4.07
C ALA A 119 2.49 -9.23 2.99
N GLU A 120 1.82 -10.34 2.70
CA GLU A 120 2.23 -11.26 1.64
C GLU A 120 2.16 -10.63 0.25
N VAL A 121 1.10 -9.86 -0.04
CA VAL A 121 0.96 -9.14 -1.31
C VAL A 121 2.09 -8.12 -1.49
N LEU A 122 2.40 -7.33 -0.45
CA LEU A 122 3.49 -6.36 -0.48
C LEU A 122 4.87 -7.04 -0.59
N ALA A 123 5.11 -8.13 0.12
CA ALA A 123 6.35 -8.89 0.05
C ALA A 123 6.53 -9.56 -1.32
N ALA A 124 5.46 -10.13 -1.90
CA ALA A 124 5.49 -10.66 -3.25
C ALA A 124 5.78 -9.56 -4.29
N SER A 125 5.30 -8.34 -4.05
CA SER A 125 5.58 -7.18 -4.90
C SER A 125 7.05 -6.76 -4.81
N ALA A 126 7.63 -6.73 -3.61
CA ALA A 126 9.05 -6.46 -3.43
C ALA A 126 9.93 -7.49 -4.16
N ARG A 127 9.61 -8.79 -4.03
CA ARG A 127 10.30 -9.87 -4.77
C ARG A 127 10.11 -9.75 -6.28
N ALA A 128 8.93 -9.32 -6.75
CA ALA A 128 8.67 -9.14 -8.17
C ALA A 128 9.43 -7.93 -8.74
N TYR A 129 9.51 -6.84 -7.98
CA TYR A 129 10.36 -5.70 -8.29
C TYR A 129 11.82 -6.14 -8.42
N GLU A 130 12.35 -6.87 -7.44
CA GLU A 130 13.73 -7.34 -7.45
C GLU A 130 14.04 -8.19 -8.67
N ARG A 131 13.15 -9.13 -9.03
CA ARG A 131 13.30 -9.93 -10.26
C ARG A 131 13.32 -9.08 -11.54
N GLN A 132 12.52 -8.02 -11.62
CA GLN A 132 12.49 -7.15 -12.80
C GLN A 132 13.64 -6.16 -12.85
N PHE A 133 14.09 -5.66 -11.71
CA PHE A 133 15.03 -4.54 -11.62
C PHE A 133 16.45 -4.94 -11.18
N GLY A 134 16.65 -6.17 -10.72
CA GLY A 134 17.96 -6.69 -10.30
C GLY A 134 18.51 -6.04 -9.03
N ASN A 135 17.65 -5.40 -8.24
CA ASN A 135 18.00 -4.78 -6.97
C ASN A 135 16.80 -4.81 -6.01
N ASP A 136 17.06 -4.71 -4.72
CA ASP A 136 16.08 -4.83 -3.65
C ASP A 136 15.56 -3.46 -3.15
N GLN A 137 15.67 -2.40 -3.97
CA GLN A 137 15.30 -1.03 -3.60
C GLN A 137 13.78 -0.80 -3.73
N PHE A 138 13.00 -1.66 -3.09
CA PHE A 138 11.54 -1.54 -2.97
C PHE A 138 11.18 -1.13 -1.54
N TYR A 139 10.48 -0.01 -1.40
CA TYR A 139 10.14 0.58 -0.12
C TYR A 139 8.62 0.73 0.03
N VAL A 140 8.10 0.26 1.15
CA VAL A 140 6.75 0.62 1.60
C VAL A 140 6.87 1.89 2.45
N VAL A 141 6.23 2.97 2.01
CA VAL A 141 6.25 4.26 2.69
C VAL A 141 4.98 4.39 3.50
N LEU A 142 5.07 4.43 4.84
CA LEU A 142 3.91 4.70 5.69
C LEU A 142 3.58 6.19 5.58
N TYR A 143 2.42 6.51 4.98
CA TYR A 143 2.04 7.90 4.72
C TYR A 143 1.82 8.68 6.03
N PRO A 144 2.11 10.00 6.07
CA PRO A 144 1.90 10.82 7.27
C PRO A 144 0.46 10.74 7.81
N GLY A 145 0.32 10.67 9.13
CA GLY A 145 -0.97 10.43 9.80
C GLY A 145 -1.48 8.99 9.76
N THR A 146 -0.78 8.07 9.07
CA THR A 146 -1.09 6.63 9.16
C THR A 146 -0.83 6.17 10.60
N PRO A 147 -1.83 5.65 11.33
CA PRO A 147 -1.58 5.04 12.62
C PRO A 147 -0.57 3.91 12.44
N LEU A 148 0.40 3.81 13.35
CA LEU A 148 1.29 2.66 13.33
C LEU A 148 0.44 1.38 13.42
N LEU A 149 0.66 0.46 12.48
CA LEU A 149 0.00 -0.84 12.43
C LEU A 149 1.04 -1.91 12.83
N PRO A 150 1.25 -2.17 14.14
CA PRO A 150 2.42 -2.93 14.59
C PRO A 150 2.44 -4.34 14.01
N ASP A 151 1.26 -4.98 13.88
CA ASP A 151 1.14 -6.31 13.30
C ASP A 151 1.56 -6.33 11.83
N LEU A 152 1.05 -5.41 11.00
CA LEU A 152 1.47 -5.30 9.59
C LEU A 152 2.96 -5.00 9.46
N VAL A 153 3.48 -4.04 10.24
CA VAL A 153 4.90 -3.66 10.22
C VAL A 153 5.79 -4.84 10.62
N ALA A 154 5.43 -5.58 11.67
CA ALA A 154 6.16 -6.77 12.10
C ALA A 154 6.17 -7.84 11.00
N ARG A 155 5.03 -8.08 10.35
CA ARG A 155 4.91 -9.04 9.24
C ARG A 155 5.74 -8.64 8.02
N LEU A 156 5.77 -7.35 7.68
CA LEU A 156 6.59 -6.83 6.59
C LEU A 156 8.09 -6.97 6.89
N LYS A 157 8.52 -6.62 8.11
CA LYS A 157 9.91 -6.78 8.56
C LYS A 157 10.36 -8.24 8.54
N ALA A 158 9.52 -9.15 9.04
CA ALA A 158 9.80 -10.59 9.00
C ALA A 158 9.97 -11.17 7.58
N ARG A 159 9.56 -10.42 6.55
CA ARG A 159 9.68 -10.77 5.12
C ARG A 159 10.73 -9.95 4.39
N ASN A 160 11.58 -9.23 5.12
CA ASN A 160 12.62 -8.36 4.58
C ASN A 160 12.08 -7.25 3.66
N VAL A 161 10.84 -6.81 3.87
CA VAL A 161 10.31 -5.64 3.15
C VAL A 161 10.82 -4.38 3.82
N LYS A 162 11.49 -3.52 3.05
CA LYS A 162 12.01 -2.23 3.54
C LYS A 162 10.84 -1.27 3.76
N ILE A 163 10.86 -0.59 4.90
CA ILE A 163 9.81 0.35 5.32
C ILE A 163 10.43 1.71 5.58
N LEU A 164 9.82 2.75 5.03
CA LEU A 164 10.08 4.14 5.39
C LEU A 164 8.90 4.63 6.22
N ASP A 165 9.12 4.82 7.51
CA ASP A 165 8.08 5.29 8.42
C ASP A 165 8.04 6.82 8.43
N TYR A 166 7.12 7.38 7.64
CA TYR A 166 6.85 8.82 7.61
C TYR A 166 5.53 9.16 8.30
N SER A 167 4.98 8.25 9.11
CA SER A 167 3.70 8.47 9.82
C SER A 167 3.67 9.77 10.64
N ARG A 168 4.84 10.25 11.08
CA ARG A 168 5.01 11.47 11.88
C ARG A 168 5.64 12.65 11.13
N LEU A 169 5.75 12.58 9.81
CA LEU A 169 6.44 13.62 9.02
C LEU A 169 5.67 14.96 9.02
N PHE A 170 4.34 14.90 8.93
CA PHE A 170 3.43 16.03 9.11
C PHE A 170 2.04 15.51 9.48
N ASP A 171 1.17 16.39 9.97
CA ASP A 171 -0.24 16.07 10.19
C ASP A 171 -1.06 16.31 8.90
N PRO A 172 -1.63 15.27 8.27
CA PRO A 172 -2.42 15.44 7.05
C PRO A 172 -3.75 16.20 7.28
N PHE A 173 -4.22 16.27 8.53
CA PHE A 173 -5.44 16.98 8.90
C PHE A 173 -5.20 18.47 9.18
N GLN A 174 -3.93 18.89 9.29
CA GLN A 174 -3.60 20.31 9.40
C GLN A 174 -3.96 21.05 8.10
N LYS A 175 -4.54 22.25 8.25
CA LYS A 175 -4.94 23.12 7.13
C LYS A 175 -3.78 23.31 6.15
N GLY A 176 -4.04 23.01 4.88
CA GLY A 176 -3.08 23.15 3.78
C GLY A 176 -2.40 21.86 3.35
N TYR A 177 -2.54 20.76 4.09
CA TYR A 177 -2.02 19.44 3.69
C TYR A 177 -3.08 18.51 3.09
N SER A 178 -4.36 18.71 3.40
CA SER A 178 -5.51 18.08 2.75
C SER A 178 -6.32 19.11 1.94
N ILE A 179 -6.95 18.63 0.88
CA ILE A 179 -7.89 19.44 0.11
C ILE A 179 -9.17 19.60 0.96
N PRO A 180 -9.77 20.81 1.07
CA PRO A 180 -11.01 20.95 1.82
C PRO A 180 -12.12 20.03 1.28
N ASP A 181 -12.82 19.33 2.16
CA ASP A 181 -13.88 18.34 1.85
C ASP A 181 -13.42 17.14 1.00
N ASP A 182 -12.10 16.99 0.83
CA ASP A 182 -11.47 15.99 0.00
C ASP A 182 -10.22 15.47 0.74
N GLU A 183 -10.31 14.25 1.28
CA GLU A 183 -9.26 13.63 2.10
C GLU A 183 -7.93 13.38 1.35
N HIS A 184 -7.81 13.79 0.08
CA HIS A 184 -6.59 13.71 -0.70
C HIS A 184 -5.56 14.81 -0.34
N PRO A 185 -4.25 14.51 -0.53
CA PRO A 185 -3.18 15.45 -0.24
C PRO A 185 -3.12 16.63 -1.21
N THR A 186 -2.77 17.80 -0.68
CA THR A 186 -2.47 19.00 -1.49
C THR A 186 -1.11 18.89 -2.19
N PRO A 187 -0.81 19.78 -3.14
CA PRO A 187 0.54 19.92 -3.69
C PRO A 187 1.62 20.18 -2.62
N LEU A 188 1.28 20.85 -1.52
CA LEU A 188 2.21 21.10 -0.41
C LEU A 188 2.54 19.80 0.32
N ALA A 189 1.54 18.99 0.66
CA ALA A 189 1.75 17.67 1.29
C ALA A 189 2.64 16.77 0.44
N ASN A 190 2.35 16.70 -0.86
CA ASN A 190 3.14 15.93 -1.81
C ASN A 190 4.59 16.45 -1.90
N ARG A 191 4.80 17.77 -1.87
CA ARG A 191 6.14 18.37 -1.86
C ARG A 191 6.94 17.98 -0.63
N VAL A 192 6.33 18.03 0.56
CA VAL A 192 7.01 17.66 1.82
C VAL A 192 7.37 16.17 1.81
N LEU A 193 6.44 15.30 1.42
CA LEU A 193 6.70 13.86 1.30
C LEU A 193 7.84 13.55 0.33
N VAL A 194 7.80 14.13 -0.89
CA VAL A 194 8.83 13.91 -1.91
C VAL A 194 10.17 14.48 -1.49
N ALA A 195 10.21 15.63 -0.82
CA ALA A 195 11.46 16.19 -0.30
C ALA A 195 12.12 15.24 0.71
N GLN A 196 11.33 14.60 1.58
CA GLN A 196 11.85 13.59 2.51
C GLN A 196 12.36 12.33 1.78
N LEU A 197 11.62 11.84 0.78
CA LEU A 197 12.07 10.70 -0.04
C LEU A 197 13.41 10.98 -0.75
N VAL A 198 13.56 12.18 -1.32
CA VAL A 198 14.80 12.59 -2.01
C VAL A 198 15.97 12.71 -1.02
N LYS A 199 15.70 13.21 0.19
CA LYS A 199 16.72 13.31 1.26
C LYS A 199 17.23 11.93 1.68
N ASP A 200 16.36 10.94 1.76
CA ASP A 200 16.75 9.60 2.20
C ASP A 200 17.43 8.79 1.07
N LEU A 201 17.20 9.14 -0.19
CA LEU A 201 17.68 8.41 -1.38
C LEU A 201 19.18 8.04 -1.36
N PRO A 202 20.13 8.93 -1.03
CA PRO A 202 21.56 8.58 -0.97
C PRO A 202 21.89 7.53 0.10
N ARG A 203 21.15 7.53 1.22
CA ARG A 203 21.31 6.58 2.33
C ARG A 203 20.72 5.21 2.00
N LEU A 204 19.78 5.16 1.08
CA LEU A 204 19.16 3.91 0.60
C LEU A 204 20.06 3.19 -0.42
N SER A 205 20.86 3.95 -1.16
CA SER A 205 21.85 3.44 -2.12
C SER A 205 23.19 3.01 -1.52
N ASP A 206 23.47 3.34 -0.25
CA ASP A 206 24.70 2.97 0.47
C ASP A 206 24.37 2.38 1.86
N PRO A 207 24.48 1.05 2.04
CA PRO A 207 24.15 0.38 3.30
C PRO A 207 24.95 0.88 4.51
N THR A 208 26.12 1.49 4.30
CA THR A 208 26.99 1.99 5.38
C THR A 208 26.46 3.27 6.04
N LEU A 209 25.45 3.91 5.42
CA LEU A 209 24.82 5.15 5.91
C LEU A 209 23.43 4.93 6.55
N ALA A 210 22.93 3.69 6.59
CA ALA A 210 21.54 3.38 6.98
C ALA A 210 21.29 3.27 8.51
N ASP A 211 22.35 3.19 9.33
CA ASP A 211 22.24 2.91 10.78
C ASP A 211 21.96 4.15 11.66
N SER A 212 21.77 5.34 11.09
CA SER A 212 21.68 6.59 11.87
C SER A 212 20.26 7.07 12.17
N THR A 213 19.22 6.24 12.05
CA THR A 213 17.82 6.64 12.33
C THR A 213 17.21 5.88 13.51
N SER A 214 17.88 5.91 14.66
CA SER A 214 17.17 6.17 15.91
C SER A 214 16.99 7.68 16.00
N VAL A 215 15.75 8.15 15.94
CA VAL A 215 15.46 9.56 16.21
C VAL A 215 15.82 9.81 17.66
N ASP A 216 16.89 10.57 17.85
CA ASP A 216 17.30 11.16 19.12
C ASP A 216 16.26 12.23 19.51
N THR A 217 15.14 11.79 20.08
CA THR A 217 14.30 12.65 20.93
C THR A 217 14.80 12.54 22.36
N GLN A 218 16.01 13.03 22.61
CA GLN A 218 16.36 13.54 23.93
C GLN A 218 17.04 14.90 23.81
N LYS A 219 16.46 15.85 24.54
CA LYS A 219 16.99 17.16 24.94
C LYS A 219 16.92 18.28 23.89
N THR A 220 15.93 19.14 24.08
CA THR A 220 16.20 20.57 24.31
C THR A 220 15.10 21.16 25.20
N ASN A 221 15.52 21.51 26.43
CA ASN A 221 14.95 22.37 27.49
C ASN A 221 13.47 22.24 27.86
#